data_AF-A0A1R0URW2-F1
#
_entry.id   AF-A0A1R0URW2-F1
#
_cell.length_a   1.000
_cell.length_b   1.000
_cell.length_c   1.000
_cell.angle_alpha   90.00
_cell.angle_beta   90.00
_cell.angle_gamma   90.00
#
_symmetry.space_group_name_H-M   'P 1'
#
loop_
_entity.id
_entity.type
_entity.pdbx_description
1 polymer ?
#
loop_
_entity_poly.entity_id
_entity_poly.type
_entity_poly.pdbx_seq_one_letter_code
_entity_poly.pdbx_strand_id
1 'polypeptide(L)'
;MGHSHAMATARVMRTAAFTGCDSPHGDTGVRTRTRPTDRPRQVRHGIFEQPRRRAGQSKPSALTATDRSPWMNDRVSVLRRFLAEQHGLQLPPELARVQVAGHVELLVSVLRLDRQAARRFVTDDVLQEMAIDIATAVASD
;
A
#
# COMPACT_ATOMS: atom_id res chain seq x y z
N MET A 1 -37.84 49.62 -0.83
CA MET A 1 -36.45 50.03 -0.53
C MET A 1 -35.73 48.81 0.00
N GLY A 2 -34.82 48.28 -0.81
CA GLY A 2 -34.12 47.02 -0.53
C GLY A 2 -32.84 47.26 0.26
N HIS A 3 -32.57 46.38 1.22
CA HIS A 3 -31.26 46.30 1.88
C HIS A 3 -30.81 44.84 1.86
N SER A 4 -30.08 44.52 0.79
CA SER A 4 -29.35 43.26 0.63
C SER A 4 -28.12 43.30 1.52
N HIS A 5 -28.10 42.53 2.61
CA HIS A 5 -26.88 42.33 3.38
C HIS A 5 -26.07 41.19 2.74
N ALA A 6 -24.94 41.60 2.16
CA ALA A 6 -23.98 40.74 1.48
C ALA A 6 -23.25 39.81 2.46
N MET A 7 -23.13 38.54 2.06
CA MET A 7 -22.33 37.53 2.74
C MET A 7 -20.83 37.82 2.60
N ALA A 8 -20.09 37.81 3.72
CA ALA A 8 -18.64 37.87 3.71
C ALA A 8 -18.05 36.44 3.65
N THR A 9 -17.51 36.07 2.49
CA THR A 9 -16.78 34.81 2.29
C THR A 9 -15.31 35.01 2.67
N ALA A 10 -14.88 34.39 3.77
CA ALA A 10 -13.47 34.39 4.17
C ALA A 10 -12.67 33.49 3.22
N ARG A 11 -11.74 34.09 2.48
CA ARG A 11 -10.78 33.39 1.60
C ARG A 11 -9.70 32.70 2.44
N VAL A 12 -9.54 31.40 2.19
CA VAL A 12 -8.46 30.55 2.68
C VAL A 12 -7.13 31.02 2.06
N MET A 13 -6.19 31.46 2.89
CA MET A 13 -4.80 31.67 2.50
C MET A 13 -4.05 30.33 2.62
N ARG A 14 -3.65 29.77 1.48
CA ARG A 14 -2.76 28.61 1.37
C ARG A 14 -1.44 29.10 0.79
N THR A 15 -0.42 29.29 1.63
CA THR A 15 0.92 29.63 1.15
C THR A 15 1.89 28.58 1.66
N ALA A 16 2.36 27.76 0.72
CA ALA A 16 3.49 26.87 0.89
C ALA A 16 4.78 27.68 0.63
N ALA A 17 5.81 27.43 1.42
CA ALA A 17 7.18 27.71 1.04
C ALA A 17 8.07 26.58 1.58
N PHE A 18 8.34 25.64 0.68
CA PHE A 18 9.38 24.63 0.78
C PHE A 18 10.71 25.33 0.46
N THR A 19 11.52 25.54 1.48
CA THR A 19 12.95 25.89 1.39
C THR A 19 13.62 24.96 2.40
N GLY A 20 14.33 23.90 2.01
CA GLY A 20 15.43 23.93 1.06
C GLY A 20 16.65 24.50 1.76
N CYS A 21 17.19 23.80 2.76
CA CYS A 21 18.48 24.12 3.37
C CYS A 21 19.51 23.09 2.91
N ASP A 22 20.31 23.53 1.94
CA ASP A 22 21.59 22.95 1.53
C ASP A 22 22.56 22.84 2.71
N SER A 23 23.14 21.65 2.89
CA SER A 23 24.29 21.42 3.77
C SER A 23 25.59 21.50 2.96
N PRO A 24 26.66 22.15 3.48
CA PRO A 24 27.86 22.44 2.72
C PRO A 24 28.86 21.27 2.68
N HIS A 25 29.40 21.05 1.48
CA HIS A 25 30.76 20.67 1.11
C HIS A 25 31.67 20.06 2.19
N GLY A 26 31.96 18.77 2.03
CA GLY A 26 33.16 18.09 2.53
C GLY A 26 33.88 17.41 1.37
N ASP A 27 34.82 18.14 0.78
CA ASP A 27 35.75 17.69 -0.26
C ASP A 27 36.87 16.85 0.38
N THR A 28 36.98 15.58 0.00
CA THR A 28 38.24 14.84 0.12
C THR A 28 38.44 14.07 -1.17
N GLY A 29 39.17 14.70 -2.10
CA GLY A 29 39.68 14.06 -3.30
C GLY A 29 40.67 12.94 -2.99
N VAL A 30 40.51 11.83 -3.71
CA VAL A 30 41.66 11.04 -4.19
C VAL A 30 41.44 10.79 -5.68
N ARG A 31 42.32 11.43 -6.45
CA ARG A 31 42.59 11.10 -7.85
C ARG A 31 43.35 9.78 -7.90
N THR A 32 42.89 8.85 -8.73
CA THR A 32 43.82 8.10 -9.60
C THR A 32 43.12 7.83 -10.93
N ARG A 33 43.57 8.60 -11.92
CA ARG A 33 43.21 8.49 -13.33
C ARG A 33 44.26 7.61 -13.98
N THR A 34 43.85 6.50 -14.59
CA THR A 34 44.58 5.91 -15.71
C THR A 34 43.58 5.46 -16.79
N ARG A 35 43.66 6.16 -17.91
CA ARG A 35 43.15 5.85 -19.26
C ARG A 35 44.30 6.25 -20.20
N PRO A 36 44.32 5.99 -21.52
CA PRO A 36 43.63 5.01 -22.38
C PRO A 36 44.57 4.32 -23.42
N THR A 37 44.10 3.26 -24.08
CA THR A 37 44.38 2.88 -25.50
C THR A 37 43.50 1.66 -25.81
N ASP A 38 42.89 1.39 -26.97
CA ASP A 38 42.68 2.08 -28.24
C ASP A 38 41.68 1.19 -29.05
N ARG A 39 40.68 1.81 -29.71
CA ARG A 39 39.89 1.39 -30.91
C ARG A 39 39.06 0.07 -30.95
N PRO A 40 38.15 -0.09 -31.95
CA PRO A 40 37.24 0.88 -32.58
C PRO A 40 35.76 0.37 -32.69
N ARG A 41 34.88 1.33 -33.01
CA ARG A 41 33.47 1.19 -33.44
C ARG A 41 33.20 -0.03 -34.34
N GLN A 42 32.11 -0.75 -34.06
CA GLN A 42 31.19 -1.20 -35.12
C GLN A 42 29.73 -1.03 -34.70
N VAL A 43 29.07 -0.16 -35.44
CA VAL A 43 27.62 -0.02 -35.58
C VAL A 43 27.15 -1.16 -36.47
N ARG A 44 26.15 -1.93 -36.05
CA ARG A 44 25.28 -2.67 -36.97
C ARG A 44 23.83 -2.53 -36.54
N HIS A 45 23.11 -1.71 -37.31
CA HIS A 45 21.67 -1.72 -37.40
C HIS A 45 21.21 -3.11 -37.84
N GLY A 46 20.46 -3.78 -36.98
CA GLY A 46 19.64 -4.95 -37.32
C GLY A 46 18.18 -4.57 -37.13
N ILE A 47 17.59 -3.99 -38.18
CA ILE A 47 16.14 -3.91 -38.35
C ILE A 47 15.67 -5.36 -38.48
N PHE A 48 14.96 -5.86 -37.47
CA PHE A 48 14.17 -7.07 -37.61
C PHE A 48 12.75 -6.73 -37.18
N GLU A 49 11.94 -6.36 -38.18
CA GLU A 49 10.50 -6.35 -38.04
C GLU A 49 10.01 -7.75 -37.67
N GLN A 50 9.23 -7.85 -36.60
CA GLN A 50 8.29 -8.94 -36.42
C GLN A 50 6.98 -8.44 -35.82
N PRO A 51 5.85 -9.09 -36.14
CA PRO A 51 4.70 -8.40 -36.70
C PRO A 51 3.62 -8.16 -35.65
N ARG A 52 2.81 -7.13 -35.91
CA ARG A 52 1.50 -6.91 -35.29
C ARG A 52 0.70 -8.21 -35.21
N ARG A 53 0.57 -8.76 -34.00
CA ARG A 53 -0.51 -9.69 -33.65
C ARG A 53 -1.51 -8.98 -32.75
N ARG A 54 -2.69 -8.77 -33.33
CA ARG A 54 -3.94 -8.39 -32.69
C ARG A 54 -4.23 -9.25 -31.45
N ALA A 55 -4.65 -8.61 -30.38
CA ALA A 55 -5.70 -9.06 -29.45
C ALA A 55 -6.00 -7.86 -28.53
N GLY A 56 -7.19 -7.27 -28.48
CA GLY A 56 -8.46 -8.00 -28.41
C GLY A 56 -8.50 -8.86 -27.15
N GLN A 57 -8.07 -8.34 -26.01
CA GLN A 57 -8.22 -9.05 -24.74
C GLN A 57 -8.34 -8.09 -23.56
N SER A 58 -9.47 -7.39 -23.48
CA SER A 58 -10.04 -6.99 -22.20
C SER A 58 -10.49 -8.25 -21.47
N LYS A 59 -9.55 -8.99 -20.88
CA LYS A 59 -9.85 -10.03 -19.90
C LYS A 59 -10.11 -9.34 -18.55
N PRO A 60 -11.24 -9.62 -17.88
CA PRO A 60 -11.47 -9.08 -16.55
C PRO A 60 -10.46 -9.70 -15.59
N SER A 61 -9.46 -8.91 -15.19
CA SER A 61 -8.42 -9.26 -14.21
C SER A 61 -8.96 -9.24 -12.78
N ALA A 62 -10.17 -9.75 -12.56
CA ALA A 62 -10.88 -9.69 -11.28
C ALA A 62 -10.75 -10.98 -10.44
N LEU A 63 -10.24 -12.09 -11.02
CA LEU A 63 -10.12 -13.37 -10.32
C LEU A 63 -8.76 -13.63 -9.65
N THR A 64 -7.76 -12.77 -9.85
CA THR A 64 -6.39 -12.95 -9.30
C THR A 64 -6.03 -11.95 -8.20
N ALA A 65 -6.92 -11.02 -7.86
CA ALA A 65 -6.65 -10.01 -6.82
C ALA A 65 -6.64 -10.58 -5.39
N THR A 66 -7.21 -11.77 -5.19
CA THR A 66 -7.23 -12.53 -3.93
C THR A 66 -5.87 -13.15 -3.60
N ASP A 67 -4.94 -13.25 -4.55
CA ASP A 67 -3.77 -14.15 -4.45
C ASP A 67 -2.43 -13.46 -4.16
N ARG A 68 -2.44 -12.38 -3.36
CA ARG A 68 -1.17 -11.65 -3.08
C ARG A 68 -0.44 -12.14 -1.83
N SER A 69 -1.08 -12.90 -0.96
CA SER A 69 -0.41 -13.49 0.21
C SER A 69 -1.19 -14.69 0.76
N PRO A 70 -0.66 -15.93 0.63
CA PRO A 70 -1.31 -17.13 1.17
C PRO A 70 -1.59 -17.02 2.67
N TRP A 71 -0.65 -16.45 3.44
CA TRP A 71 -0.83 -16.20 4.86
C TRP A 71 -2.01 -15.26 5.17
N MET A 72 -2.19 -14.19 4.38
CA MET A 72 -3.32 -13.27 4.59
C MET A 72 -4.66 -13.96 4.30
N ASN A 73 -4.71 -14.81 3.27
CA ASN A 73 -5.93 -15.54 2.92
C ASN A 73 -6.32 -16.54 4.00
N ASP A 74 -5.35 -17.23 4.60
CA ASP A 74 -5.56 -18.12 5.75
C ASP A 74 -6.19 -17.36 6.92
N ARG A 75 -5.56 -16.27 7.37
CA ARG A 75 -6.03 -15.46 8.50
C ARG A 75 -7.40 -14.83 8.25
N VAL A 76 -7.65 -14.36 7.03
CA VAL A 76 -8.96 -13.83 6.62
C VAL A 76 -10.04 -14.90 6.66
N SER A 77 -9.72 -16.13 6.24
CA SER A 77 -10.67 -17.24 6.28
C SER A 77 -11.03 -17.61 7.72
N VAL A 78 -10.04 -17.64 8.62
CA VAL A 78 -10.24 -17.87 10.05
C VAL A 78 -11.09 -16.77 10.69
N LEU A 79 -10.77 -15.50 10.45
CA LEU A 79 -11.55 -14.37 10.99
C LEU A 79 -13.01 -14.41 10.53
N ARG A 80 -13.23 -14.65 9.22
CA ARG A 80 -14.58 -14.75 8.66
C ARG A 80 -15.35 -15.94 9.22
N ARG A 81 -14.67 -17.05 9.49
CA ARG A 81 -15.27 -18.21 10.15
C ARG A 81 -15.76 -17.85 11.55
N PHE A 82 -14.93 -17.20 12.36
CA PHE A 82 -15.35 -16.78 13.71
C PHE A 82 -16.53 -15.80 13.69
N LEU A 83 -16.51 -14.82 12.79
CA LEU A 83 -17.63 -13.90 12.61
C LEU A 83 -18.92 -14.62 12.21
N ALA A 84 -18.85 -15.58 11.28
CA ALA A 84 -20.02 -16.32 10.82
C ALA A 84 -20.55 -17.30 11.87
N GLU A 85 -19.67 -18.06 12.52
CA GLU A 85 -20.05 -19.13 13.45
C GLU A 85 -20.46 -18.60 14.83
N GLN A 86 -19.76 -17.58 15.35
CA GLN A 86 -19.99 -17.09 16.71
C GLN A 86 -20.96 -15.91 16.77
N HIS A 87 -20.98 -15.08 15.71
CA HIS A 87 -21.75 -13.83 15.70
C HIS A 87 -22.80 -13.77 14.58
N GLY A 88 -22.87 -14.78 13.69
CA GLY A 88 -23.79 -14.77 12.55
C GLY A 88 -23.49 -13.68 11.52
N LEU A 89 -22.30 -13.07 11.58
CA LEU A 89 -21.91 -11.94 10.74
C LEU A 89 -21.16 -12.41 9.50
N GLN A 90 -21.60 -11.94 8.33
CA GLN A 90 -20.95 -12.20 7.05
C GLN A 90 -20.17 -10.98 6.60
N LEU A 91 -18.85 -11.02 6.78
CA LEU A 91 -17.97 -9.94 6.35
C LEU A 91 -17.39 -10.22 4.94
N PRO A 92 -17.47 -9.26 4.00
CA PRO A 92 -16.79 -9.35 2.73
C PRO A 92 -15.27 -9.59 2.91
N PRO A 93 -14.65 -10.46 2.10
CA PRO A 93 -13.24 -10.82 2.26
C PRO A 93 -12.29 -9.63 2.10
N GLU A 94 -12.67 -8.61 1.32
CA GLU A 94 -11.92 -7.37 1.16
C GLU A 94 -11.85 -6.58 2.47
N LEU A 95 -12.98 -6.49 3.20
CA LEU A 95 -13.02 -5.80 4.50
C LEU A 95 -12.29 -6.60 5.57
N ALA A 96 -12.45 -7.93 5.58
CA ALA A 96 -11.69 -8.80 6.48
C ALA A 96 -10.17 -8.64 6.30
N ARG A 97 -9.69 -8.50 5.04
CA ARG A 97 -8.28 -8.19 4.76
C ARG A 97 -7.84 -6.86 5.34
N VAL A 98 -8.69 -5.83 5.25
CA VAL A 98 -8.39 -4.52 5.83
C VAL A 98 -8.24 -4.63 7.35
N GLN A 99 -9.11 -5.38 8.02
CA GLN A 99 -9.03 -5.59 9.47
C GLN A 99 -7.72 -6.28 9.86
N VAL A 100 -7.40 -7.42 9.23
CA VAL A 100 -6.17 -8.16 9.53
C VAL A 100 -4.93 -7.35 9.19
N ALA A 101 -4.90 -6.66 8.04
CA ALA A 101 -3.78 -5.80 7.67
C ALA A 101 -3.61 -4.63 8.64
N GLY A 102 -4.71 -3.96 9.02
CA GLY A 102 -4.71 -2.87 9.99
C GLY A 102 -4.17 -3.32 11.35
N HIS A 103 -4.56 -4.50 11.82
CA HIS A 103 -4.02 -5.08 13.05
C HIS A 103 -2.52 -5.37 12.95
N VAL A 104 -2.03 -5.90 11.82
CA VAL A 104 -0.58 -6.10 11.60
C VAL A 104 0.18 -4.77 11.64
N GLU A 105 -0.33 -3.71 10.99
CA GLU A 105 0.31 -2.40 11.01
C GLU A 105 0.28 -1.78 12.43
N LEU A 106 -0.79 -2.01 13.19
CA LEU A 106 -0.87 -1.62 14.59
C LEU A 106 0.22 -2.31 15.42
N LEU A 107 0.40 -3.62 15.27
CA LEU A 107 1.45 -4.38 15.95
C LEU A 107 2.86 -3.90 15.58
N VAL A 108 3.10 -3.64 14.29
CA VAL A 108 4.36 -3.04 13.80
C VAL A 108 4.61 -1.70 14.50
N SER A 109 3.59 -0.87 14.63
CA SER A 109 3.70 0.44 15.28
C SER A 109 3.87 0.34 16.79
N VAL A 110 3.08 -0.47 17.49
CA VAL A 110 3.09 -0.52 18.97
C VAL A 110 4.31 -1.27 19.47
N LEU A 111 4.65 -2.40 18.85
CA LEU A 111 5.74 -3.27 19.30
C LEU A 111 7.08 -2.98 18.62
N ARG A 112 7.12 -2.04 17.66
CA ARG A 112 8.33 -1.66 16.89
C ARG A 112 8.98 -2.88 16.20
N LEU A 113 8.15 -3.77 15.69
CA LEU A 113 8.55 -5.00 15.00
C LEU A 113 8.58 -4.79 13.49
N ASP A 114 9.35 -5.62 12.79
CA ASP A 114 9.18 -5.76 11.35
C ASP A 114 7.86 -6.50 11.03
N ARG A 115 7.42 -6.38 9.78
CA ARG A 115 6.13 -6.94 9.34
C ARG A 115 6.07 -8.46 9.43
N GLN A 116 7.17 -9.19 9.23
CA GLN A 116 7.17 -10.65 9.37
C GLN A 116 7.12 -11.06 10.84
N ALA A 117 7.84 -10.36 11.72
CA ALA A 117 7.74 -10.60 13.14
C ALA A 117 6.33 -10.35 13.68
N ALA A 118 5.67 -9.26 13.25
CA ALA A 118 4.30 -8.91 13.64
C ALA A 118 3.28 -9.99 13.26
N ARG A 119 3.42 -10.64 12.09
CA ARG A 119 2.52 -11.72 11.64
C ARG A 119 2.43 -12.88 12.63
N ARG A 120 3.50 -13.15 13.39
CA ARG A 120 3.53 -14.24 14.38
C ARG A 120 2.60 -14.00 15.57
N PHE A 121 2.21 -12.75 15.80
CA PHE A 121 1.30 -12.36 16.87
C PHE A 121 -0.17 -12.38 16.44
N VAL A 122 -0.46 -12.58 15.15
CA VAL A 122 -1.84 -12.76 14.67
C VAL A 122 -2.24 -14.23 14.81
N THR A 123 -2.39 -14.65 16.07
CA THR A 123 -2.85 -15.99 16.44
C THR A 123 -4.36 -16.12 16.28
N ASP A 124 -4.87 -17.35 16.36
CA ASP A 124 -6.29 -17.61 16.26
C ASP A 124 -7.06 -16.96 17.42
N ASP A 125 -6.49 -16.92 18.63
CA ASP A 125 -7.07 -16.21 19.78
C ASP A 125 -7.21 -14.71 19.49
N VAL A 126 -6.18 -14.08 18.92
CA VAL A 126 -6.23 -12.66 18.53
C VAL A 126 -7.30 -12.44 17.45
N LEU A 127 -7.45 -13.35 16.49
CA LEU A 127 -8.51 -13.26 15.48
C LEU A 127 -9.91 -13.44 16.07
N GLN A 128 -10.04 -14.24 17.14
CA GLN A 128 -11.29 -14.37 17.86
C GLN A 128 -11.63 -13.08 18.62
N GLU A 129 -10.67 -12.47 19.31
CA GLU A 129 -10.87 -11.16 19.97
C GLU A 129 -11.22 -10.07 18.95
N MET A 130 -10.53 -10.04 17.80
CA MET A 130 -10.90 -9.14 16.70
C MET A 130 -12.33 -9.37 16.21
N ALA A 131 -12.82 -10.62 16.17
CA ALA A 131 -14.19 -10.91 15.78
C ALA A 131 -15.20 -10.36 16.80
N ILE A 132 -14.89 -10.47 18.09
CA ILE A 132 -15.69 -9.91 19.19
C ILE A 132 -15.74 -8.38 19.08
N ASP A 133 -14.59 -7.73 18.86
CA ASP A 133 -14.51 -6.28 18.71
C ASP A 133 -15.36 -5.78 17.53
N ILE A 134 -15.26 -6.46 16.37
CA ILE A 134 -16.06 -6.14 15.19
C ILE A 134 -17.55 -6.34 15.47
N ALA A 135 -17.94 -7.47 16.08
CA ALA A 135 -19.34 -7.76 16.39
C ALA A 135 -19.93 -6.73 17.38
N THR A 136 -19.14 -6.32 18.37
CA THR A 136 -19.53 -5.31 19.35
C THR A 136 -19.70 -3.94 18.70
N ALA A 137 -18.78 -3.56 17.80
CA ALA A 137 -18.87 -2.31 17.05
C ALA A 137 -20.11 -2.27 16.14
N VAL A 138 -20.43 -3.39 15.47
CA VAL A 138 -21.63 -3.49 14.61
C VAL A 138 -22.93 -3.50 15.42
N ALA A 139 -22.94 -4.12 16.61
CA ALA A 139 -24.13 -4.14 17.46
C ALA A 139 -24.43 -2.78 18.13
N SER A 140 -23.47 -1.85 18.13
CA SER A 140 -23.60 -0.53 18.73
C SER A 140 -24.07 0.55 17.74
N ASP A 141 -24.19 0.22 16.45
CA ASP A 141 -24.69 1.08 15.37
C ASP A 141 -26.19 0.84 15.13
#